data_AF-A0A9D5JJ23-F1
#
_entry.id   AF-A0A9D5JJ23-F1
#
_cell.length_a   1.000
_cell.length_b   1.000
_cell.length_c   1.000
_cell.angle_alpha   90.00
_cell.angle_beta   90.00
_cell.angle_gamma   90.00
#
_symmetry.space_group_name_H-M   'P 1'
#
loop_
_entity.id
_entity.type
_entity.pdbx_description
1 polymer ?
#
loop_
_entity_poly.entity_id
_entity_poly.type
_entity_poly.pdbx_seq_one_letter_code
_entity_poly.pdbx_strand_id
1 'polypeptide(L)'
;MQNLLDDLTEVLQAEQAFISDGAILKNAVVEAALNMDPRLLEILMQSDTLKAHFFTEVAGTQVFDKVKFQDFVSNKAFLPDSYTAFKNRIGLTDRRGDYLSQSRDVVLAWPYRDCVLEGAMTKEDRGRDEVFWNTTLAPDDITRLFEPKVLTGWERWDAEAVAEGQPKPVRQVSENDNLLIKGNNLLALHSLKVRYAGKVKL
;
A
#
# COMPACT_ATOMS: atom_id res chain seq x y z
N MET A 1 -10.69 -27.04 -35.48
CA MET A 1 -11.29 -25.99 -34.64
C MET A 1 -10.46 -24.76 -34.87
N GLN A 2 -10.92 -23.84 -35.73
CA GLN A 2 -10.27 -22.54 -35.86
C GLN A 2 -10.45 -21.78 -34.55
N ASN A 3 -9.34 -21.39 -33.94
CA ASN A 3 -9.35 -20.61 -32.72
C ASN A 3 -9.64 -19.15 -33.13
N LEU A 4 -10.57 -18.47 -32.47
CA LEU A 4 -10.88 -17.05 -32.74
C LEU A 4 -9.62 -16.15 -32.75
N LEU A 5 -8.60 -16.59 -32.01
CA LEU A 5 -7.29 -15.96 -31.91
C LEU A 5 -6.42 -16.18 -33.16
N ASP A 6 -6.48 -17.36 -33.78
CA ASP A 6 -5.77 -17.67 -35.02
C ASP A 6 -6.37 -16.84 -36.15
N ASP A 7 -7.70 -16.80 -36.25
CA ASP A 7 -8.43 -15.97 -37.22
C ASP A 7 -8.07 -14.47 -37.06
N LEU A 8 -8.04 -13.96 -35.82
CA LEU A 8 -7.65 -12.56 -35.57
C LEU A 8 -6.19 -12.30 -35.95
N THR A 9 -5.29 -13.26 -35.69
CA THR A 9 -3.86 -13.12 -36.01
C THR A 9 -3.64 -13.10 -37.52
N GLU A 10 -4.27 -14.00 -38.27
CA GLU A 10 -4.21 -14.03 -39.74
C GLU A 10 -4.73 -12.73 -40.35
N VAL A 11 -5.86 -12.25 -39.84
CA VAL A 11 -6.54 -11.04 -40.29
C VAL A 11 -5.70 -9.78 -40.01
N LEU A 12 -5.07 -9.69 -38.83
CA LEU A 12 -4.15 -8.59 -38.48
C LEU A 12 -2.81 -8.68 -39.22
N GLN A 13 -2.35 -9.88 -39.59
CA GLN A 13 -1.14 -10.10 -40.37
C GLN A 13 -1.28 -9.69 -41.85
N ALA A 14 -2.50 -9.52 -42.34
CA ALA A 14 -2.75 -9.03 -43.69
C ALA A 14 -2.43 -7.53 -43.85
N GLU A 15 -2.38 -6.77 -42.75
CA GLU A 15 -2.25 -5.31 -42.77
C GLU A 15 -0.91 -4.86 -42.19
N GLN A 16 -0.09 -4.21 -43.04
CA GLN A 16 1.26 -3.79 -42.66
C GLN A 16 1.26 -2.72 -41.55
N ALA A 17 0.17 -1.96 -41.40
CA ALA A 17 0.04 -0.95 -40.36
C ALA A 17 0.06 -1.53 -38.92
N PHE A 18 -0.29 -2.80 -38.75
CA PHE A 18 -0.34 -3.46 -37.44
C PHE A 18 0.82 -4.42 -37.18
N ILE A 19 1.84 -4.44 -38.06
CA ILE A 19 2.96 -5.36 -38.00
C ILE A 19 4.28 -4.58 -37.97
N SER A 20 5.20 -4.99 -37.10
CA SER A 20 6.60 -4.57 -37.15
C SER A 20 7.49 -5.79 -36.91
N ASP A 21 8.51 -5.98 -37.75
CA ASP A 21 9.48 -7.09 -37.64
C ASP A 21 8.84 -8.49 -37.53
N GLY A 22 7.70 -8.70 -38.21
CA GLY A 22 6.96 -9.97 -38.19
C GLY A 22 6.12 -10.21 -36.93
N ALA A 23 6.02 -9.23 -36.03
CA ALA A 23 5.21 -9.28 -34.82
C ALA A 23 4.06 -8.25 -34.86
N ILE A 24 2.90 -8.63 -34.30
CA ILE A 24 1.74 -7.75 -34.22
C ILE A 24 1.95 -6.67 -33.13
N LEU A 25 1.77 -5.41 -33.51
CA LEU A 25 1.87 -4.26 -32.62
C LEU A 25 0.59 -4.09 -31.79
N LYS A 26 0.54 -4.72 -30.61
CA LYS A 26 -0.62 -4.67 -29.69
C LYS A 26 -1.08 -3.24 -29.38
N ASN A 27 -0.15 -2.34 -29.10
CA ASN A 27 -0.49 -0.95 -28.77
C ASN A 27 -1.18 -0.25 -29.95
N ALA A 28 -0.73 -0.49 -31.18
CA ALA A 28 -1.33 0.07 -32.38
C ALA A 28 -2.74 -0.51 -32.63
N VAL A 29 -2.94 -1.81 -32.40
CA VAL A 29 -4.26 -2.46 -32.53
C VAL A 29 -5.24 -1.96 -31.46
N VAL A 30 -4.78 -1.82 -30.21
CA VAL A 30 -5.60 -1.28 -29.11
C VAL A 30 -5.95 0.19 -29.35
N GLU A 31 -4.99 0.99 -29.82
CA GLU A 31 -5.21 2.39 -30.17
C GLU A 31 -6.17 2.55 -31.35
N ALA A 32 -6.01 1.74 -32.40
CA ALA A 32 -6.94 1.70 -33.53
C ALA A 32 -8.36 1.28 -33.09
N ALA A 33 -8.48 0.32 -32.17
CA ALA A 33 -9.78 -0.06 -31.61
C ALA A 33 -10.40 1.04 -30.75
N LEU A 34 -9.60 1.79 -29.98
CA LEU A 34 -10.05 2.95 -29.20
C LEU A 34 -10.57 4.07 -30.11
N ASN A 35 -9.84 4.33 -31.20
CA ASN A 35 -10.14 5.39 -32.16
C ASN A 35 -11.20 4.99 -33.20
N MET A 36 -11.71 3.75 -33.14
CA MET A 36 -12.62 3.18 -34.14
C MET A 36 -12.09 3.35 -35.56
N ASP A 37 -10.80 3.04 -35.74
CA ASP A 37 -10.11 3.17 -37.03
C ASP A 37 -10.86 2.36 -38.11
N PRO A 38 -11.33 3.00 -39.20
CA PRO A 38 -12.02 2.32 -40.28
C PRO A 38 -11.27 1.12 -40.84
N ARG A 39 -9.93 1.18 -40.91
CA ARG A 39 -9.11 0.09 -41.46
C ARG A 39 -9.23 -1.18 -40.62
N LEU A 40 -9.13 -1.03 -39.30
CA LEU A 40 -9.28 -2.14 -38.37
C LEU A 40 -10.70 -2.73 -38.47
N LEU A 41 -11.73 -1.87 -38.51
CA LEU A 41 -13.11 -2.32 -38.60
C LEU A 41 -13.41 -3.08 -39.90
N GLU A 42 -12.93 -2.58 -41.04
CA GLU A 42 -13.09 -3.24 -42.34
C GLU A 42 -12.48 -4.64 -42.33
N ILE A 43 -11.24 -4.74 -41.82
CA ILE A 43 -10.50 -5.99 -41.72
C ILE A 43 -11.22 -6.99 -40.79
N LEU A 44 -11.74 -6.54 -39.64
CA LEU A 44 -12.51 -7.40 -38.72
C LEU A 44 -13.85 -7.85 -39.32
N MET A 45 -14.48 -7.04 -40.18
CA MET A 45 -15.75 -7.35 -40.84
C MET A 45 -15.63 -8.36 -41.98
N GLN A 46 -14.42 -8.59 -42.52
CA GLN A 46 -14.18 -9.58 -43.57
C GLN A 46 -14.25 -11.03 -43.07
N SER A 47 -14.05 -11.24 -41.76
CA SER A 47 -14.15 -12.56 -41.15
C SER A 47 -15.51 -12.74 -40.46
N ASP A 48 -16.27 -13.74 -40.90
CA ASP A 48 -17.59 -14.06 -40.34
C ASP A 48 -17.52 -14.42 -38.84
N THR A 49 -16.42 -15.06 -38.41
CA THR A 49 -16.20 -15.45 -37.01
C THR A 49 -15.95 -14.22 -36.12
N LEU A 50 -15.05 -13.33 -36.54
CA LEU A 50 -14.74 -12.09 -35.82
C LEU A 50 -15.96 -11.16 -35.80
N LYS A 51 -16.68 -11.08 -36.91
CA LYS A 51 -17.91 -10.29 -37.01
C LYS A 51 -18.97 -10.77 -36.01
N ALA A 52 -19.23 -12.07 -35.94
CA ALA A 52 -20.21 -12.62 -35.00
C ALA A 52 -19.81 -12.42 -33.52
N HIS A 53 -18.52 -12.34 -33.23
CA HIS A 53 -18.02 -12.21 -31.86
C HIS A 53 -17.86 -10.76 -31.38
N PHE A 54 -17.39 -9.86 -32.22
CA PHE A 54 -17.04 -8.48 -31.85
C PHE A 54 -18.04 -7.43 -32.33
N PHE A 55 -19.05 -7.83 -33.11
CA PHE A 55 -20.11 -6.92 -33.55
C PHE A 55 -21.46 -7.38 -33.02
N THR A 56 -22.32 -6.40 -32.78
CA THR A 56 -23.70 -6.59 -32.34
C THR A 56 -24.62 -5.94 -33.36
N GLU A 57 -25.65 -6.66 -33.80
CA GLU A 57 -26.60 -6.11 -34.77
C GLU A 57 -27.67 -5.30 -34.03
N VAL A 58 -27.78 -4.02 -34.39
CA VAL A 58 -28.79 -3.11 -33.87
C VAL A 58 -29.50 -2.47 -35.06
N ALA A 59 -30.80 -2.76 -35.20
CA ALA A 59 -31.64 -2.22 -36.27
C ALA A 59 -31.06 -2.40 -37.69
N GLY A 60 -30.48 -3.58 -37.98
CA GLY A 60 -29.88 -3.89 -39.28
C GLY A 60 -28.49 -3.28 -39.51
N THR A 61 -27.90 -2.62 -38.50
CA THR A 61 -26.54 -2.08 -38.54
C THR A 61 -25.62 -2.85 -37.60
N GLN A 62 -24.41 -3.16 -38.06
CA GLN A 62 -23.39 -3.83 -37.25
C GLN A 62 -22.66 -2.79 -36.38
N VAL A 63 -22.77 -2.94 -35.06
CA VAL A 63 -22.14 -2.05 -34.07
C VAL A 63 -20.96 -2.77 -33.43
N PHE A 64 -19.77 -2.18 -33.53
CA PHE A 64 -18.54 -2.73 -32.97
C PHE A 64 -18.51 -2.61 -31.43
N ASP A 65 -18.35 -3.74 -30.74
CA ASP A 65 -18.17 -3.79 -29.30
C ASP A 65 -16.68 -3.61 -28.95
N LYS A 66 -16.28 -2.33 -28.90
CA LYS A 66 -14.90 -1.94 -28.59
C LYS A 66 -14.41 -2.43 -27.23
N VAL A 67 -15.30 -2.58 -26.24
CA VAL A 67 -14.93 -3.00 -24.89
C VAL A 67 -14.58 -4.47 -24.93
N LYS A 68 -15.45 -5.30 -25.50
CA LYS A 68 -15.23 -6.73 -25.67
C LYS A 68 -14.00 -7.04 -26.52
N PHE A 69 -13.77 -6.27 -27.58
CA PHE A 69 -12.57 -6.43 -28.40
C PHE A 69 -11.29 -6.05 -27.63
N GLN A 70 -11.29 -4.96 -26.87
CA GLN A 70 -10.16 -4.59 -26.03
C GLN A 70 -9.88 -5.63 -24.95
N ASP A 71 -10.91 -6.13 -24.29
CA ASP A 71 -10.77 -7.20 -23.30
C ASP A 71 -10.19 -8.48 -23.94
N PHE A 72 -10.54 -8.77 -25.19
CA PHE A 72 -9.99 -9.91 -25.94
C PHE A 72 -8.52 -9.72 -26.33
N VAL A 73 -8.15 -8.58 -26.92
CA VAL A 73 -6.76 -8.28 -27.35
C VAL A 73 -5.83 -8.07 -26.14
N SER A 74 -6.36 -7.53 -25.04
CA SER A 74 -5.62 -7.35 -23.79
C SER A 74 -5.46 -8.65 -22.99
N ASN A 75 -6.24 -9.69 -23.31
CA ASN A 75 -6.10 -11.00 -22.69
C ASN A 75 -4.74 -11.63 -23.06
N LYS A 76 -4.07 -12.20 -22.05
CA LYS A 76 -2.75 -12.82 -22.17
C LYS A 76 -2.70 -14.05 -23.08
N ALA A 77 -3.84 -14.55 -23.57
CA ALA A 77 -3.92 -15.59 -24.59
C ALA A 77 -3.31 -15.18 -25.95
N PHE A 78 -3.13 -13.88 -26.21
CA PHE A 78 -2.32 -13.38 -27.34
C PHE A 78 -0.80 -13.50 -27.08
N LEU A 79 -0.39 -14.33 -26.12
CA LEU A 79 0.98 -14.79 -25.89
C LEU A 79 0.93 -16.31 -25.68
N PRO A 80 1.92 -17.08 -26.16
CA PRO A 80 1.89 -18.54 -26.23
C PRO A 80 1.85 -19.31 -24.90
N ASP A 81 1.63 -18.67 -23.74
CA ASP A 81 1.94 -19.26 -22.42
C ASP A 81 0.84 -19.24 -21.33
N SER A 82 -0.46 -19.05 -21.66
CA SER A 82 -1.49 -19.35 -20.64
C SER A 82 -2.94 -19.46 -21.13
N TYR A 83 -3.59 -20.56 -20.74
CA TYR A 83 -5.02 -20.87 -20.96
C TYR A 83 -5.98 -20.22 -19.94
N THR A 84 -5.56 -19.16 -19.25
CA THR A 84 -6.37 -18.51 -18.21
C THR A 84 -6.35 -16.99 -18.34
N ALA A 85 -7.51 -16.36 -18.19
CA ALA A 85 -7.66 -14.91 -18.12
C ALA A 85 -7.13 -14.32 -16.80
N PHE A 86 -6.81 -15.17 -15.81
CA PHE A 86 -6.34 -14.74 -14.50
C PHE A 86 -4.83 -14.49 -14.50
N LYS A 87 -4.41 -13.44 -13.77
CA LYS A 87 -3.00 -13.12 -13.57
C LYS A 87 -2.32 -14.20 -12.71
N ASN A 88 -1.02 -14.40 -12.91
CA ASN A 88 -0.22 -15.50 -12.36
C ASN A 88 0.12 -15.39 -10.85
N ARG A 89 -0.44 -14.43 -10.12
CA ARG A 89 -0.21 -14.26 -8.68
C ARG A 89 -1.55 -14.18 -7.97
N ILE A 90 -1.61 -14.72 -6.76
CA ILE A 90 -2.79 -14.54 -5.91
C ILE A 90 -2.73 -13.10 -5.36
N GLY A 91 -3.83 -12.36 -5.51
CA GLY A 91 -3.90 -10.98 -5.04
C GLY A 91 -5.30 -10.40 -5.19
N LEU A 92 -5.52 -9.24 -4.57
CA LEU A 92 -6.73 -8.47 -4.73
C LEU A 92 -6.64 -7.64 -6.01
N THR A 93 -7.66 -7.74 -6.87
CA THR A 93 -7.75 -6.96 -8.10
C THR A 93 -8.94 -6.02 -8.06
N ASP A 94 -8.84 -4.92 -8.80
CA ASP A 94 -9.98 -4.04 -9.07
C ASP A 94 -10.94 -4.66 -10.11
N ARG A 95 -11.97 -3.90 -10.51
CA ARG A 95 -12.94 -4.32 -11.53
C ARG A 95 -12.33 -4.49 -12.93
N ARG A 96 -11.15 -3.93 -13.19
CA ARG A 96 -10.43 -4.03 -14.47
C ARG A 96 -9.43 -5.19 -14.49
N GLY A 97 -9.29 -5.92 -13.39
CA GLY A 97 -8.36 -7.03 -13.25
C GLY A 97 -6.93 -6.57 -12.90
N ASP A 98 -6.73 -5.31 -12.52
CA ASP A 98 -5.46 -4.78 -12.08
C ASP A 98 -5.23 -4.99 -10.59
N TYR A 99 -4.00 -5.38 -10.21
CA TYR A 99 -3.71 -5.63 -8.80
C TYR A 99 -3.76 -4.33 -8.02
N LEU A 100 -4.37 -4.36 -6.83
CA LEU A 100 -4.34 -3.20 -5.92
C LEU A 100 -2.90 -2.79 -5.58
N SER A 101 -1.94 -3.71 -5.59
CA SER A 101 -0.51 -3.40 -5.38
C SER A 101 0.13 -2.58 -6.50
N GLN A 102 -0.49 -2.54 -7.68
CA GLN A 102 -0.07 -1.70 -8.81
C GLN A 102 -0.76 -0.34 -8.79
N SER A 103 -1.85 -0.19 -8.02
CA SER A 103 -2.55 1.06 -7.85
C SER A 103 -1.99 1.85 -6.67
N ARG A 104 -1.76 3.15 -6.86
CA ARG A 104 -1.37 4.08 -5.79
C ARG A 104 -2.59 4.75 -5.13
N ASP A 105 -3.79 4.48 -5.62
CA ASP A 105 -5.01 5.17 -5.23
C ASP A 105 -5.81 4.41 -4.15
N VAL A 106 -5.23 3.36 -3.57
CA VAL A 106 -5.90 2.49 -2.61
C VAL A 106 -5.26 2.66 -1.24
N VAL A 107 -6.05 3.13 -0.28
CA VAL A 107 -5.68 3.21 1.14
C VAL A 107 -6.56 2.28 1.94
N LEU A 108 -5.94 1.46 2.78
CA LEU A 108 -6.66 0.72 3.80
C LEU A 108 -7.13 1.73 4.86
N ALA A 109 -8.45 1.77 5.10
CA ALA A 109 -9.07 2.63 6.08
C ALA A 109 -9.31 1.83 7.37
N TRP A 110 -8.79 2.33 8.50
CA TRP A 110 -9.07 1.78 9.82
C TRP A 110 -9.18 2.92 10.85
N PRO A 111 -9.88 2.71 11.98
CA PRO A 111 -10.07 3.75 13.00
C PRO A 111 -8.75 4.28 13.55
N TYR A 112 -8.69 5.58 13.83
CA TYR A 112 -7.53 6.26 14.44
C TYR A 112 -6.20 6.07 13.68
N ARG A 113 -6.25 5.76 12.37
CA ARG A 113 -5.07 5.60 11.50
C ARG A 113 -4.15 6.81 11.53
N ASP A 114 -4.72 7.98 11.75
CA ASP A 114 -4.09 9.29 11.78
C ASP A 114 -3.85 9.81 13.20
N CYS A 115 -3.90 8.94 14.23
CA CYS A 115 -3.68 9.34 15.63
C CYS A 115 -2.46 8.67 16.28
N VAL A 116 -1.89 9.36 17.26
CA VAL A 116 -0.88 8.85 18.20
C VAL A 116 -1.56 8.58 19.54
N LEU A 117 -1.47 7.35 20.03
CA LEU A 117 -1.99 6.98 21.34
C LEU A 117 -1.05 7.49 22.44
N GLU A 118 -1.55 8.31 23.34
CA GLU A 118 -0.87 8.63 24.57
C GLU A 118 -1.12 7.52 25.61
N GLY A 119 -0.13 6.66 25.77
CA GLY A 119 -0.09 5.69 26.86
C GLY A 119 0.36 6.34 28.17
N ALA A 120 -0.40 6.13 29.24
CA ALA A 120 0.13 6.31 30.59
C ALA A 120 -0.41 5.22 31.50
N MET A 121 0.49 4.54 32.20
CA MET A 121 0.13 3.50 33.13
C MET A 121 0.83 3.81 34.45
N THR A 122 0.07 4.32 35.42
CA THR A 122 0.60 4.64 36.75
C THR A 122 0.40 3.52 37.76
N LYS A 123 -0.58 2.63 37.54
CA LYS A 123 -0.88 1.44 38.36
C LYS A 123 -1.53 0.36 37.47
N GLU A 124 -1.35 -0.91 37.82
CA GLU A 124 -1.90 -2.05 37.06
C GLU A 124 -3.44 -2.16 37.16
N ASP A 125 -4.05 -1.75 38.29
CA ASP A 125 -5.47 -2.02 38.58
C ASP A 125 -6.46 -0.90 38.19
N ARG A 126 -6.07 0.09 37.37
CA ARG A 126 -7.00 1.17 36.95
C ARG A 126 -7.05 1.33 35.43
N GLY A 127 -8.24 1.11 34.87
CA GLY A 127 -8.58 1.60 33.53
C GLY A 127 -8.63 3.14 33.53
N ARG A 128 -8.00 3.76 32.53
CA ARG A 128 -8.08 5.21 32.28
C ARG A 128 -8.67 5.46 30.90
N ASP A 129 -9.17 6.66 30.68
CA ASP A 129 -9.53 7.12 29.34
C ASP A 129 -8.27 7.32 28.49
N GLU A 130 -8.14 6.52 27.44
CA GLU A 130 -7.05 6.62 26.47
C GLU A 130 -7.26 7.84 25.58
N VAL A 131 -6.19 8.62 25.38
CA VAL A 131 -6.22 9.82 24.54
C VAL A 131 -5.50 9.54 23.23
N PHE A 132 -6.21 9.73 22.13
CA PHE A 132 -5.68 9.61 20.77
C PHE A 132 -5.49 11.01 20.18
N TRP A 133 -4.23 11.41 20.02
CA TRP A 133 -3.86 12.71 19.44
C TRP A 133 -3.87 12.62 17.93
N ASN A 134 -4.75 13.36 17.27
CA ASN A 134 -4.79 13.42 15.81
C ASN A 134 -3.56 14.15 15.26
N THR A 135 -2.89 13.54 14.28
CA THR A 135 -1.67 14.06 13.64
C THR A 135 -1.83 15.40 12.94
N THR A 136 -3.04 15.73 12.49
CA THR A 136 -3.34 17.00 11.83
C THR A 136 -3.85 18.06 12.81
N LEU A 137 -4.70 17.67 13.77
CA LEU A 137 -5.34 18.62 14.69
C LEU A 137 -4.48 18.95 15.92
N ALA A 138 -3.61 18.04 16.37
CA ALA A 138 -2.81 18.19 17.58
C ALA A 138 -1.31 17.92 17.32
N PRO A 139 -0.66 18.62 16.37
CA PRO A 139 0.76 18.42 16.10
C PRO A 139 1.66 18.85 17.27
N ASP A 140 1.26 19.86 18.04
CA ASP A 140 2.03 20.39 19.17
C ASP A 140 2.13 19.38 20.33
N ASP A 141 1.01 18.74 20.68
CA ASP A 141 0.98 17.70 21.74
C ASP A 141 1.81 16.48 21.34
N ILE A 142 1.72 16.07 20.07
CA ILE A 142 2.52 14.98 19.51
C ILE A 142 4.00 15.32 19.58
N THR A 143 4.37 16.54 19.18
CA THR A 143 5.76 17.02 19.21
C THR A 143 6.28 16.99 20.64
N ARG A 144 5.53 17.56 21.59
CA ARG A 144 5.86 17.53 23.02
C ARG A 144 5.98 16.11 23.56
N LEU A 145 5.17 15.16 23.10
CA LEU A 145 5.25 13.75 23.51
C LEU A 145 6.59 13.13 23.08
N PHE A 146 7.02 13.36 21.84
CA PHE A 146 8.24 12.78 21.26
C PHE A 146 9.52 13.54 21.58
N GLU A 147 9.44 14.78 22.06
CA GLU A 147 10.62 15.56 22.45
C GLU A 147 11.45 14.89 23.56
N PRO A 148 12.78 15.08 23.58
CA PRO A 148 13.63 14.60 24.66
C PRO A 148 13.18 15.12 26.03
N LYS A 149 13.05 14.23 27.02
CA LYS A 149 12.66 14.61 28.38
C LYS A 149 13.89 14.81 29.26
N VAL A 150 13.81 15.76 30.18
CA VAL A 150 14.85 16.04 31.17
C VAL A 150 14.40 15.52 32.52
N LEU A 151 15.26 14.72 33.17
CA LEU A 151 15.05 14.27 34.55
C LEU A 151 15.46 15.39 35.51
N THR A 152 14.56 15.74 36.42
CA THR A 152 14.73 16.81 37.42
C THR A 152 14.49 16.26 38.84
N GLY A 153 14.89 17.01 39.87
CA GLY A 153 14.71 16.59 41.27
C GLY A 153 15.69 15.50 41.72
N TRP A 154 16.96 15.64 41.38
CA TRP A 154 18.00 14.69 41.78
C TRP A 154 18.29 14.77 43.28
N GLU A 155 18.08 13.66 43.98
CA GLU A 155 18.36 13.49 45.41
C GLU A 155 19.24 12.25 45.61
N ARG A 156 20.28 12.35 46.44
CA ARG A 156 21.11 11.20 46.81
C ARG A 156 20.83 10.76 48.24
N TRP A 157 20.52 9.48 48.36
CA TRP A 157 20.25 8.79 49.61
C TRP A 157 21.35 7.75 49.85
N ASP A 158 22.25 8.04 50.79
CA ASP A 158 23.23 7.09 51.35
C ASP A 158 22.85 6.72 52.80
N ALA A 159 23.57 5.78 53.41
CA ALA A 159 23.23 5.30 54.77
C ALA A 159 23.20 6.43 55.81
N GLU A 160 24.04 7.46 55.65
CA GLU A 160 24.08 8.65 56.49
C GLU A 160 22.87 9.56 56.25
N ALA A 161 22.54 9.85 54.98
CA ALA A 161 21.37 10.65 54.60
C ALA A 161 20.06 9.99 55.06
N VAL A 162 20.00 8.66 55.07
CA VAL A 162 18.87 7.90 55.61
C VAL A 162 18.79 8.04 57.14
N ALA A 163 19.94 8.01 57.84
CA ALA A 163 19.98 8.20 59.29
C ALA A 163 19.64 9.64 59.72
N GLU A 164 20.04 10.64 58.92
CA GLU A 164 19.78 12.06 59.14
C GLU A 164 18.41 12.53 58.59
N GLY A 165 17.77 11.72 57.74
CA GLY A 165 16.48 12.02 57.13
C GLY A 165 16.51 13.16 56.10
N GLN A 166 17.69 13.55 55.61
CA GLN A 166 17.86 14.64 54.65
C GLN A 166 18.67 14.19 53.42
N PRO A 167 18.18 14.47 52.19
CA PRO A 167 18.89 14.10 50.97
C PRO A 167 20.12 14.99 50.73
N LYS A 168 21.20 14.40 50.22
CA LYS A 168 22.40 15.14 49.81
C LYS A 168 22.26 15.65 48.36
N PRO A 169 22.80 16.85 48.04
CA PRO A 169 22.75 17.38 46.67
C PRO A 169 23.64 16.56 45.71
N VAL A 170 23.12 16.30 44.50
CA VAL A 170 23.80 15.49 43.48
C VAL A 170 24.62 16.38 42.56
N ARG A 171 25.93 16.11 42.44
CA ARG A 171 26.83 16.81 41.49
C ARG A 171 27.08 16.03 40.21
N GLN A 172 27.09 14.70 40.27
CA GLN A 172 27.30 13.80 39.13
C GLN A 172 26.47 12.53 39.32
N VAL A 173 26.02 11.97 38.20
CA VAL A 173 25.27 10.71 38.12
C VAL A 173 26.08 9.74 37.26
N SER A 174 26.33 8.54 37.79
CA SER A 174 27.08 7.48 37.12
C SER A 174 26.14 6.39 36.58
N GLU A 175 26.60 5.61 35.60
CA GLU A 175 25.84 4.46 35.08
C GLU A 175 25.74 3.31 36.12
N ASN A 176 26.58 3.32 37.14
CA ASN A 176 26.60 2.32 38.22
C ASN A 176 25.73 2.70 39.43
N ASP A 177 25.11 3.89 39.42
CA ASP A 177 24.25 4.32 40.52
C ASP A 177 22.90 3.62 40.47
N ASN A 178 22.35 3.28 41.64
CA ASN A 178 20.99 2.79 41.75
C ASN A 178 20.02 3.97 41.62
N LEU A 179 19.19 3.94 40.57
CA LEU A 179 18.26 5.02 40.25
C LEU A 179 16.82 4.64 40.62
N LEU A 180 16.17 5.48 41.42
CA LEU A 180 14.73 5.42 41.64
C LEU A 180 14.08 6.60 40.90
N ILE A 181 13.31 6.30 39.84
CA ILE A 181 12.63 7.32 39.05
C ILE A 181 11.15 7.33 39.38
N LYS A 182 10.66 8.46 39.90
CA LYS A 182 9.25 8.69 40.19
C LYS A 182 8.60 9.47 39.04
N GLY A 183 7.71 8.84 38.27
CA GLY A 183 7.02 9.50 37.17
C GLY A 183 6.28 8.53 36.25
N ASN A 184 5.89 9.01 35.07
CA ASN A 184 5.31 8.18 34.02
C ASN A 184 6.37 7.18 33.50
N ASN A 185 6.09 5.89 33.66
CA ASN A 185 6.98 4.80 33.28
C ASN A 185 7.33 4.82 31.78
N LEU A 186 6.38 5.10 30.89
CA LEU A 186 6.59 5.10 29.45
C LEU A 186 7.59 6.19 29.03
N LEU A 187 7.41 7.40 29.55
CA LEU A 187 8.30 8.53 29.27
C LEU A 187 9.69 8.30 29.86
N ALA A 188 9.77 7.74 31.07
CA ALA A 188 11.03 7.40 31.71
C ALA A 188 11.79 6.34 30.89
N LEU A 189 11.12 5.24 30.52
CA LEU A 189 11.72 4.17 29.72
C LEU A 189 12.14 4.66 28.33
N HIS A 190 11.32 5.47 27.66
CA HIS A 190 11.68 6.07 26.37
C HIS A 190 12.96 6.92 26.49
N SER A 191 13.08 7.69 27.56
CA SER A 191 14.26 8.54 27.81
C SER A 191 15.51 7.71 28.14
N LEU A 192 15.36 6.64 28.94
CA LEU A 192 16.47 5.75 29.31
C LEU A 192 16.90 4.84 28.16
N LYS A 193 16.02 4.53 27.21
CA LYS A 193 16.26 3.65 26.06
C LYS A 193 17.53 4.02 25.31
N VAL A 194 17.78 5.32 25.09
CA VAL A 194 18.95 5.81 24.35
C VAL A 194 20.27 5.35 24.99
N ARG A 195 20.33 5.23 26.32
CA ARG A 195 21.56 4.96 27.07
C ARG A 195 21.68 3.53 27.59
N TYR A 196 20.55 2.90 27.92
CA TYR A 196 20.48 1.60 28.60
C TYR A 196 19.90 0.47 27.75
N ALA A 197 19.55 0.72 26.47
CA ALA A 197 19.10 -0.35 25.56
C ALA A 197 20.14 -1.49 25.48
N GLY A 198 19.69 -2.73 25.70
CA GLY A 198 20.54 -3.93 25.66
C GLY A 198 21.49 -4.12 26.85
N LYS A 199 21.51 -3.19 27.82
CA LYS A 199 22.37 -3.26 29.03
C LYS A 199 21.62 -3.76 30.26
N VAL A 200 20.29 -3.85 30.23
CA VAL A 200 19.45 -4.32 31.34
C VAL A 200 19.48 -5.84 31.38
N LYS A 201 19.98 -6.41 32.49
CA LYS A 201 19.84 -7.83 32.79
C LYS A 201 18.56 -8.03 33.60
N LEU A 202 17.72 -8.96 33.17
CA LEU A 202 16.49 -9.36 33.87
C LEU A 202 16.76 -10.54 34.80
#